data_AF-A0A7J5UWA5-F1
#
_entry.id   AF-A0A7J5UWA5-F1
#
_cell.length_a   1.000
_cell.length_b   1.000
_cell.length_c   1.000
_cell.angle_alpha   90.00
_cell.angle_beta   90.00
_cell.angle_gamma   90.00
#
_symmetry.space_group_name_H-M   'P 1'
#
loop_
_entity.id
_entity.type
_entity.pdbx_description
1 polymer ?
#
loop_
_entity_poly.entity_id
_entity_poly.type
_entity_poly.pdbx_seq_one_letter_code
_entity_poly.pdbx_strand_id
1 'polypeptide(L)'
;MKKNFKLKFVFFCAGCVLGLAIGIAYNYLKSNGSEYYELKNDYCISNKGVIKSGTLVKFDKAMPENFSRYILYLNIHDGEEIMKYGNSKRGLIVPYWLNPDNDSACVKKQVSPVVRSVP
;
A
#
# COMPACT_ATOMS: atom_id res chain seq x y z
N MET A 1 18.94 -34.05 45.16
CA MET A 1 19.43 -32.88 44.37
C MET A 1 19.19 -32.98 42.85
N LYS A 2 19.28 -34.16 42.20
CA LYS A 2 19.12 -34.32 40.73
C LYS A 2 17.73 -34.01 40.14
N LYS A 3 16.63 -34.18 40.89
CA LYS A 3 15.25 -33.94 40.37
C LYS A 3 15.00 -32.48 39.99
N ASN A 4 15.54 -31.54 40.76
CA ASN A 4 15.32 -30.09 40.53
C ASN A 4 16.09 -29.58 39.31
N PHE A 5 17.20 -30.24 38.93
CA PHE A 5 17.98 -29.87 37.75
C PHE A 5 17.27 -30.25 36.45
N LYS A 6 16.68 -31.45 36.39
CA LYS A 6 15.89 -31.89 35.22
C LYS A 6 14.69 -31.00 34.98
N LEU A 7 13.98 -30.60 36.04
CA LEU A 7 12.81 -29.73 35.95
C LEU A 7 13.19 -28.33 35.43
N LYS A 8 14.28 -27.74 35.95
CA LYS A 8 14.80 -26.45 35.46
C LYS A 8 15.23 -26.51 34.00
N PHE A 9 15.86 -27.62 33.59
CA PHE A 9 16.28 -27.83 32.20
C PHE A 9 15.09 -27.96 31.24
N VAL A 10 13.99 -28.60 31.67
CA VAL A 10 12.74 -28.66 30.90
C VAL A 10 12.13 -27.26 30.72
N PHE A 11 12.09 -26.44 31.77
CA PHE A 11 11.61 -25.06 31.66
C PHE A 11 12.47 -24.20 30.74
N PHE A 12 13.80 -24.39 30.78
CA PHE A 12 14.72 -23.70 29.88
C PHE A 12 14.46 -24.09 28.42
N CYS A 13 14.36 -25.39 28.12
CA CYS A 13 14.06 -25.86 26.76
C CYS A 13 12.68 -25.38 26.28
N ALA A 14 11.67 -25.42 27.14
CA ALA A 14 10.33 -24.91 26.82
C ALA A 14 10.36 -23.41 26.48
N GLY A 15 11.13 -22.61 27.24
CA GLY A 15 11.34 -21.19 26.95
C GLY A 15 12.01 -20.95 25.61
N CYS A 16 13.04 -21.72 25.25
CA CYS A 16 13.69 -21.64 23.94
C CYS A 16 12.74 -21.97 22.79
N VAL A 17 11.93 -23.03 22.94
CA VAL A 17 10.93 -23.41 21.92
C VAL A 17 9.87 -22.33 21.76
N LEU A 18 9.38 -21.75 22.87
CA LEU A 18 8.41 -20.66 22.82
C LEU A 18 8.98 -19.41 22.13
N GLY A 19 10.22 -19.04 22.47
CA GLY A 19 10.91 -17.91 21.86
C GLY A 19 11.10 -18.08 20.35
N LEU A 20 11.49 -19.29 19.91
CA LEU A 20 11.60 -19.61 18.49
C LEU A 20 10.24 -19.54 17.78
N ALA A 21 9.18 -20.08 18.38
CA ALA A 21 7.83 -20.04 17.81
C ALA A 21 7.33 -18.59 17.63
N ILE A 22 7.55 -17.72 18.64
CA ILE A 22 7.21 -16.29 18.57
C ILE A 22 8.02 -15.58 17.49
N GLY A 23 9.32 -15.86 17.39
CA GLY A 23 10.19 -15.28 16.37
C GLY A 23 9.75 -15.66 14.94
N ILE A 24 9.39 -16.92 14.72
CA ILE A 24 8.87 -17.40 13.44
C ILE A 24 7.53 -16.73 13.10
N ALA A 25 6.60 -16.66 14.06
CA ALA A 25 5.31 -16.02 13.86
C ALA A 25 5.43 -14.52 13.53
N TYR A 26 6.32 -13.80 14.24
CA TYR A 26 6.58 -12.38 13.97
C TYR A 26 7.17 -12.16 12.58
N ASN A 27 8.14 -12.99 12.18
CA ASN A 27 8.72 -12.92 10.84
C ASN A 27 7.70 -13.28 9.76
N TYR A 28 6.81 -14.25 9.98
CA TYR A 28 5.75 -14.58 9.06
C TYR A 28 4.78 -13.41 8.85
N LEU A 29 4.36 -12.76 9.94
CA LEU A 29 3.50 -11.56 9.87
C LEU A 29 4.19 -10.38 9.18
N LYS A 30 5.51 -10.22 9.37
CA LYS A 30 6.31 -9.19 8.70
C LYS A 30 6.62 -9.52 7.23
N SER A 31 6.65 -10.81 6.89
CA SER A 31 7.00 -11.36 5.58
C SER A 31 5.83 -11.40 4.60
N ASN A 32 4.64 -10.91 4.97
CA ASN A 32 3.63 -10.58 3.97
C ASN A 32 4.20 -9.45 3.10
N GLY A 33 4.86 -9.89 2.02
CA GLY A 33 5.57 -9.05 1.08
C GLY A 33 4.66 -7.95 0.59
N SER A 34 5.27 -6.83 0.23
CA SER A 34 4.53 -5.77 -0.45
C SER A 34 4.01 -6.35 -1.76
N GLU A 35 2.69 -6.52 -1.89
CA GLU A 35 2.09 -6.94 -3.14
C GLU A 35 2.02 -5.75 -4.10
N TYR A 36 2.44 -5.97 -5.34
CA TYR A 36 2.40 -4.97 -6.40
C TYR A 36 1.48 -5.43 -7.52
N TYR A 37 0.76 -4.49 -8.11
CA TYR A 37 -0.20 -4.71 -9.16
C TYR A 37 0.08 -3.76 -10.31
N GLU A 38 -0.14 -4.21 -11.54
CA GLU A 38 0.00 -3.40 -12.74
C GLU A 38 -1.37 -2.90 -13.22
N LEU A 39 -1.47 -1.62 -13.55
CA LEU A 39 -2.69 -1.04 -14.11
C LEU A 39 -2.92 -1.56 -15.54
N LYS A 40 -4.02 -2.29 -15.75
CA LYS A 40 -4.41 -2.75 -17.10
C LYS A 40 -4.98 -1.64 -17.99
N ASN A 41 -5.48 -0.56 -17.40
CA ASN A 41 -6.14 0.53 -18.11
C ASN A 41 -5.64 1.87 -17.57
N ASP A 42 -5.74 2.90 -18.41
CA ASP A 42 -5.55 4.29 -18.01
C ASP A 42 -6.56 4.68 -16.90
N TYR A 43 -6.05 5.32 -15.84
CA TYR A 43 -6.84 5.82 -14.72
C TYR A 43 -6.87 7.36 -14.73
N CYS A 44 -8.05 7.92 -15.01
CA CYS A 44 -8.28 9.35 -15.07
C CYS A 44 -8.52 9.95 -13.68
N ILE A 45 -7.74 10.98 -13.33
CA ILE A 45 -7.95 11.78 -12.13
C ILE A 45 -8.55 13.12 -12.58
N SER A 46 -9.79 13.39 -12.16
CA SER A 46 -10.56 14.57 -12.58
C SER A 46 -9.77 15.87 -12.36
N ASN A 47 -9.65 16.69 -13.41
CA ASN A 47 -8.93 17.97 -13.45
C ASN A 47 -7.46 17.91 -13.06
N LYS A 48 -6.85 16.72 -13.12
CA LYS A 48 -5.47 16.52 -12.65
C LYS A 48 -4.61 15.73 -13.62
N GLY A 49 -5.14 14.76 -14.36
CA GLY A 49 -4.39 14.04 -15.40
C GLY A 49 -4.65 12.55 -15.41
N VAL A 50 -3.76 11.77 -16.03
CA VAL A 50 -3.93 10.32 -16.24
C VAL A 50 -2.74 9.55 -15.70
N ILE A 51 -3.03 8.44 -15.00
CA ILE A 51 -2.04 7.40 -14.73
C ILE A 51 -2.19 6.36 -15.83
N LYS A 52 -1.14 6.17 -16.63
CA LYS A 52 -1.18 5.26 -17.79
C LYS A 52 -1.21 3.79 -17.39
N SER A 53 -1.83 2.96 -18.22
CA SER A 53 -1.68 1.50 -18.14
C SER A 53 -0.20 1.10 -18.15
N GLY A 54 0.15 0.02 -17.46
CA GLY A 54 1.54 -0.41 -17.25
C GLY A 54 2.16 0.15 -15.97
N THR A 55 1.52 1.09 -15.28
CA THR A 55 2.01 1.61 -14.01
C THR A 55 1.90 0.56 -12.91
N LEU A 56 2.99 0.34 -12.17
CA LEU A 56 3.01 -0.51 -10.98
C LEU A 56 2.57 0.27 -9.74
N VAL A 57 1.63 -0.30 -9.00
CA VAL A 57 1.12 0.25 -7.73
C VAL A 57 1.22 -0.78 -6.63
N LYS A 58 1.60 -0.36 -5.43
CA LYS A 58 1.65 -1.24 -4.26
C LYS A 58 0.26 -1.34 -3.65
N PHE A 59 -0.20 -2.55 -3.34
CA PHE A 59 -1.37 -2.74 -2.50
C PHE A 59 -1.07 -2.32 -1.06
N ASP A 60 -1.94 -1.49 -0.52
CA ASP A 60 -1.81 -1.04 0.87
C ASP A 60 -2.79 -1.77 1.78
N LYS A 61 -4.09 -1.68 1.50
CA LYS A 61 -5.11 -2.42 2.27
C LYS A 61 -6.44 -2.55 1.55
N ALA A 62 -7.16 -3.63 1.87
CA ALA A 62 -8.56 -3.79 1.55
C ALA A 62 -9.42 -2.94 2.51
N MET A 63 -10.52 -2.39 1.99
CA MET A 63 -11.46 -1.57 2.76
C MET A 63 -12.86 -2.22 2.74
N PRO A 64 -13.66 -2.03 3.80
CA PRO A 64 -14.92 -2.76 4.00
C PRO A 64 -16.03 -2.49 2.97
N GLU A 65 -15.84 -1.55 2.02
CA GLU A 65 -16.85 -1.20 0.99
C GLU A 65 -16.41 -1.64 -0.43
N ASN A 66 -15.77 -2.80 -0.55
CA ASN A 66 -15.31 -3.35 -1.84
C ASN A 66 -14.35 -2.45 -2.63
N PHE A 67 -13.63 -1.55 -1.96
CA PHE A 67 -12.52 -0.83 -2.56
C PHE A 67 -11.20 -1.24 -1.90
N SER A 68 -10.13 -1.22 -2.69
CA SER A 68 -8.77 -1.44 -2.21
C SER A 68 -7.98 -0.16 -2.38
N ARG A 69 -7.14 0.15 -1.40
CA ARG A 69 -6.23 1.29 -1.48
C ARG A 69 -4.90 0.82 -2.03
N TYR A 70 -4.41 1.55 -3.02
CA TYR A 70 -3.11 1.36 -3.62
C TYR A 70 -2.24 2.61 -3.41
N ILE A 71 -0.93 2.42 -3.33
CA ILE A 71 0.07 3.49 -3.17
C ILE A 71 0.99 3.48 -4.40
N LEU A 72 1.15 4.64 -5.01
CA LEU A 72 2.16 4.88 -6.04
C LEU A 72 3.43 5.38 -5.35
N TYR A 73 4.56 4.71 -5.57
CA TYR A 73 5.86 5.15 -5.09
C TYR A 73 6.57 5.93 -6.19
N LEU A 74 7.15 7.07 -5.82
CA LEU A 74 8.11 7.75 -6.66
C LEU A 74 9.51 7.37 -6.17
N ASN A 75 10.34 6.86 -7.08
CA ASN A 75 11.76 6.69 -6.81
C ASN A 75 12.42 8.07 -7.00
N ILE A 76 12.94 8.62 -5.92
CA ILE A 76 13.70 9.87 -5.90
C ILE A 76 15.16 9.48 -5.67
N HIS A 77 16.08 10.04 -6.46
CA HIS A 77 17.51 9.74 -6.28
C HIS A 77 18.07 10.36 -5.00
N ASP A 78 19.01 9.64 -4.37
CA ASP A 78 19.75 10.15 -3.21
C ASP A 78 20.54 11.41 -3.62
N GLY A 79 20.10 12.58 -3.16
CA GLY A 79 20.67 13.88 -3.51
C GLY A 79 19.66 14.90 -4.02
N GLU A 80 18.44 14.48 -4.35
CA GLU A 80 17.36 15.42 -4.67
C GLU A 80 16.80 16.06 -3.39
N GLU A 81 16.71 17.39 -3.37
CA GLU A 81 16.15 18.12 -2.24
C GLU A 81 14.62 17.98 -2.17
N ILE A 82 14.12 17.36 -1.09
CA ILE A 82 12.68 17.20 -0.85
C ILE A 82 12.23 18.19 0.22
N MET A 83 11.31 19.08 -0.14
CA MET A 83 10.70 20.01 0.82
C MET A 83 9.56 19.35 1.61
N LYS A 84 9.68 19.34 2.94
CA LYS A 84 8.61 18.89 3.84
C LYS A 84 7.57 20.01 4.02
N TYR A 85 6.32 19.74 3.65
CA TYR A 85 5.20 20.62 3.97
C TYR A 85 4.44 20.18 5.22
N GLY A 86 3.85 21.15 5.94
CA GLY A 86 3.01 20.90 7.10
C GLY A 86 1.64 20.32 6.77
N ASN A 87 0.93 19.83 7.79
CA ASN A 87 -0.38 19.18 7.69
C ASN A 87 -1.49 20.05 7.05
N SER A 88 -1.29 21.36 6.89
CA SER A 88 -2.24 22.28 6.24
C SER A 88 -2.40 22.04 4.74
N LYS A 89 -1.52 21.25 4.12
CA LYS A 89 -1.50 21.01 2.66
C LYS A 89 -1.98 19.61 2.24
N ARG A 90 -2.72 18.88 3.10
CA ARG A 90 -3.21 17.50 2.80
C ARG A 90 -4.06 17.38 1.52
N GLY A 91 -4.69 18.46 1.05
CA GLY A 91 -5.43 18.47 -0.22
C GLY A 91 -4.56 18.48 -1.49
N LEU A 92 -3.25 18.68 -1.34
CA LEU A 92 -2.27 18.82 -2.43
C LEU A 92 -1.52 17.51 -2.74
N ILE A 93 -2.04 16.35 -2.30
CA ILE A 93 -1.47 15.03 -2.62
C ILE A 93 -1.87 14.65 -4.06
N VAL A 94 -1.49 15.49 -5.02
CA VAL A 94 -1.51 15.13 -6.42
C VAL A 94 -0.18 15.53 -7.02
N PRO A 95 0.57 14.56 -7.55
CA PRO A 95 1.82 14.86 -8.22
C PRO A 95 1.66 15.89 -9.34
N TYR A 96 2.59 16.83 -9.40
CA TYR A 96 2.58 17.90 -10.40
C TYR A 96 2.79 17.39 -11.84
N TRP A 97 3.35 16.19 -12.01
CA TRP A 97 3.57 15.56 -13.32
C TRP A 97 2.32 14.84 -13.86
N LEU A 98 1.22 14.81 -13.11
CA LEU A 98 -0.08 14.53 -13.71
C LEU A 98 -0.46 15.79 -14.50
N ASN A 99 -0.31 15.69 -15.82
CA ASN A 99 -0.53 16.81 -16.73
C ASN A 99 -2.00 16.82 -17.17
N PRO A 100 -2.78 17.86 -16.83
CA PRO A 100 -4.17 17.97 -17.27
C PRO A 100 -4.30 18.31 -18.76
N ASP A 101 -3.26 18.89 -19.37
CA ASP A 101 -3.36 19.53 -20.69
C ASP A 101 -3.08 18.59 -21.87
N ASN A 102 -2.57 17.37 -21.62
CA ASN A 102 -2.10 16.46 -22.68
C ASN A 102 -2.98 15.23 -22.94
N ASP A 103 -4.04 14.97 -22.16
CA ASP A 103 -4.78 13.70 -22.24
C ASP A 103 -6.28 13.90 -22.50
N SER A 104 -6.63 13.97 -23.79
CA SER A 104 -8.01 14.02 -24.31
C SER A 104 -8.84 12.75 -24.03
N ALA A 105 -8.22 11.69 -23.50
CA ALA A 105 -8.86 10.41 -23.17
C ALA A 105 -9.91 10.54 -22.05
N CYS A 106 -9.74 11.48 -21.12
CA CYS A 106 -10.64 11.62 -19.96
C CYS A 106 -11.87 12.49 -20.23
N VAL A 107 -11.87 13.27 -21.32
CA VAL A 107 -13.00 14.13 -21.72
C VAL A 107 -14.20 13.30 -22.20
N LYS A 108 -13.96 12.10 -22.77
CA LYS A 108 -15.03 11.26 -23.35
C LYS A 108 -15.71 10.29 -22.38
N LYS A 109 -15.11 9.96 -21.23
CA LYS A 109 -15.68 8.99 -20.26
C LYS A 109 -16.65 9.60 -19.23
N GLN A 110 -16.71 10.93 -19.12
CA GLN A 110 -17.63 11.58 -18.17
C GLN A 110 -19.07 11.73 -18.70
N VAL A 111 -19.32 11.41 -19.97
CA VAL A 111 -20.67 11.40 -20.56
C VAL A 111 -21.17 9.96 -20.68
N SER A 112 -21.32 9.30 -19.53
CA SER A 112 -22.31 8.22 -19.43
C SER A 112 -23.04 8.45 -18.12
N PRO A 113 -24.27 9.00 -18.15
CA PRO A 113 -25.02 9.22 -16.93
C PRO A 113 -25.23 7.84 -16.30
N VAL A 114 -24.73 7.68 -15.07
CA VAL A 114 -25.18 6.61 -14.18
C VAL A 114 -26.65 6.91 -13.93
N VAL A 115 -27.52 6.34 -14.75
CA VAL A 115 -28.95 6.28 -14.49
C VAL A 115 -29.10 5.43 -13.24
N ARG A 116 -29.14 6.09 -12.07
CA ARG A 116 -29.66 5.48 -10.86
C ARG A 116 -31.15 5.26 -11.08
N SER A 117 -31.52 4.09 -11.56
CA SER A 117 -32.87 3.58 -11.33
C SER A 117 -32.96 3.25 -9.84
N VAL A 118 -33.62 4.14 -9.09
CA VAL A 118 -34.01 3.90 -7.70
C VAL A 118 -35.26 3.01 -7.75
N PRO A 119 -35.28 1.83 -7.10
CA PRO A 119 -36.50 1.06 -6.88
C PRO A 119 -37.40 1.72 -5.82
#